data_AF-A0A3D2W4W1-F1
#
_entry.id   AF-A0A3D2W4W1-F1
#
_cell.length_a   1.000
_cell.length_b   1.000
_cell.length_c   1.000
_cell.angle_alpha   90.00
_cell.angle_beta   90.00
_cell.angle_gamma   90.00
#
_symmetry.space_group_name_H-M   'P 1'
#
loop_
_entity.id
_entity.type
_entity.pdbx_description
1 polymer ?
#
loop_
_entity_poly.entity_id
_entity_poly.type
_entity_poly.pdbx_seq_one_letter_code
_entity_poly.pdbx_strand_id
1 'polypeptide(L)'
;WVPLPALTADVRNVTPCNGSFTSGFDRGRCVVTANCKNPELVCAWIDQMYAPLQSPQNNWGTYGEDDDFDIFEMDKNADGEPMLKHAWLGDASPVEVREAEAVGGPLAILDSYYGKYVTCPDDAQYRLDWIKDIYTPDMHTKYIIPNVFMTSDDTKKCSDLQADITKAINTAKSDWVMNGFDDAAWNKLQDDLKKYNIDELLGIYQHYVDEYYK
;
A
#
# COMPACT_ATOMS: atom_id res chain seq x y z
N TRP A 1 18.39 11.08 -3.72
CA TRP A 1 17.60 11.75 -2.67
C TRP A 1 18.29 11.57 -1.34
N VAL A 2 18.12 12.51 -0.39
CA VAL A 2 18.63 12.37 0.98
C VAL A 2 17.42 12.23 1.91
N PRO A 3 17.26 11.11 2.63
CA PRO A 3 16.18 10.95 3.61
C PRO A 3 16.37 11.93 4.77
N LEU A 4 15.29 12.59 5.19
CA LEU A 4 15.31 13.50 6.34
C LEU A 4 14.98 12.70 7.61
N PRO A 5 15.80 12.74 8.67
CA PRO A 5 15.52 12.01 9.90
C PRO A 5 14.27 12.55 10.61
N ALA A 6 13.71 11.75 11.52
CA ALA A 6 12.58 12.17 12.35
C ALA A 6 12.95 13.39 13.21
N LEU A 7 12.11 14.42 13.16
CA LEU A 7 12.27 15.61 14.00
C LEU A 7 11.78 15.32 15.42
N THR A 8 12.38 16.00 16.40
CA THR A 8 11.96 15.92 17.81
C THR A 8 11.22 17.20 18.18
N ALA A 9 10.00 17.05 18.67
CA ALA A 9 9.29 18.11 19.39
C ALA A 9 9.21 17.75 20.88
N ASP A 10 8.05 17.33 21.36
CA ASP A 10 7.82 16.70 22.66
C ASP A 10 8.30 15.23 22.67
N VAL A 11 8.05 14.52 21.57
CA VAL A 11 8.55 13.17 21.30
C VAL A 11 9.26 13.13 19.93
N ARG A 12 10.11 12.12 19.73
CA ARG A 12 10.55 11.70 18.39
C ARG A 12 9.73 10.46 18.06
N ASN A 13 8.87 10.55 17.05
CA ASN A 13 8.06 9.42 16.61
C ASN A 13 7.71 9.57 15.13
N VAL A 14 7.87 8.49 14.37
CA VAL A 14 7.39 8.36 13.00
C VAL A 14 6.17 7.46 13.00
N THR A 15 5.06 7.96 12.47
CA THR A 15 3.89 7.12 12.25
C THR A 15 4.10 6.29 10.98
N PRO A 16 4.08 4.96 11.06
CA PRO A 16 4.12 4.12 9.87
C PRO A 16 2.97 4.45 8.91
N CYS A 17 3.24 4.51 7.62
CA CYS A 17 2.19 4.64 6.62
C CYS A 17 1.41 3.31 6.55
N ASN A 18 0.11 3.32 6.84
CA ASN A 18 -0.74 2.12 6.78
C ASN A 18 -0.57 1.39 5.44
N GLY A 19 -0.59 2.13 4.33
CA GLY A 19 -0.43 1.58 2.99
C GLY A 19 0.91 0.90 2.73
N SER A 20 1.98 1.28 3.45
CA SER A 20 3.30 0.61 3.37
C SER A 20 3.37 -0.65 4.24
N PHE A 21 2.55 -0.75 5.28
CA PHE A 21 2.47 -1.95 6.14
C PHE A 21 1.50 -2.98 5.60
N THR A 22 0.49 -2.54 4.86
CA THR A 22 -0.47 -3.41 4.17
C THR A 22 -0.22 -3.48 2.66
N SER A 23 0.89 -2.93 2.15
CA SER A 23 1.19 -2.95 0.71
C SER A 23 1.30 -4.38 0.21
N GLY A 24 0.85 -4.61 -1.02
CA GLY A 24 0.84 -5.93 -1.66
C GLY A 24 -0.49 -6.68 -1.53
N PHE A 25 -1.45 -6.18 -0.75
CA PHE A 25 -2.82 -6.71 -0.71
C PHE A 25 -3.85 -5.66 -1.13
N ASP A 26 -4.44 -5.87 -2.31
CA ASP A 26 -5.52 -5.04 -2.84
C ASP A 26 -6.79 -5.86 -3.07
N ARG A 27 -7.88 -5.45 -2.40
CA ARG A 27 -9.19 -6.08 -2.57
C ARG A 27 -9.88 -5.57 -3.84
N GLY A 28 -10.65 -6.45 -4.47
CA GLY A 28 -11.46 -6.09 -5.64
C GLY A 28 -10.68 -5.99 -6.95
N ARG A 29 -9.45 -6.52 -7.01
CA ARG A 29 -8.65 -6.61 -8.25
C ARG A 29 -9.26 -7.54 -9.31
N CYS A 30 -10.20 -8.41 -8.93
CA CYS A 30 -11.01 -9.23 -9.82
C CYS A 30 -12.34 -9.60 -9.14
N VAL A 31 -13.42 -9.71 -9.92
CA VAL A 31 -14.74 -10.18 -9.46
C VAL A 31 -15.38 -11.12 -10.47
N VAL A 32 -16.00 -12.19 -9.97
CA VAL A 32 -16.82 -13.10 -10.80
C VAL A 32 -18.27 -12.66 -10.70
N THR A 33 -18.86 -12.29 -11.85
CA THR A 33 -20.25 -11.81 -11.88
C THR A 33 -21.26 -12.96 -11.80
N ALA A 34 -22.48 -12.67 -11.37
CA ALA A 34 -23.58 -13.63 -11.34
C ALA A 34 -23.96 -14.18 -12.74
N ASN A 35 -23.52 -13.52 -13.82
CA ASN A 35 -23.77 -13.94 -15.20
C ASN A 35 -22.69 -14.88 -15.75
N CYS A 36 -21.66 -15.21 -14.97
CA CYS A 36 -20.59 -16.11 -15.40
C CYS A 36 -21.16 -17.52 -15.63
N LYS A 37 -21.13 -17.99 -16.88
CA LYS A 37 -21.66 -19.31 -17.25
C LYS A 37 -20.77 -20.46 -16.77
N ASN A 38 -19.46 -20.22 -16.65
CA ASN A 38 -18.45 -21.23 -16.30
C ASN A 38 -17.57 -20.73 -15.14
N PRO A 39 -18.13 -20.54 -13.93
CA PRO A 39 -17.38 -19.95 -12.81
C PRO A 39 -16.18 -20.81 -12.39
N GLU A 40 -16.27 -22.13 -12.51
CA GLU A 40 -15.17 -23.06 -12.21
C GLU A 40 -13.94 -22.81 -13.08
N LEU A 41 -14.12 -22.63 -14.39
CA LEU A 41 -13.03 -22.36 -15.34
C LEU A 41 -12.42 -20.98 -15.08
N VAL A 42 -13.26 -19.98 -14.81
CA VAL A 42 -12.79 -18.62 -14.50
C VAL A 42 -11.99 -18.63 -13.20
N CYS A 43 -12.45 -19.30 -12.15
CA CYS A 43 -11.72 -19.41 -10.90
C CYS A 43 -10.40 -20.17 -11.08
N ALA A 44 -10.37 -21.25 -11.87
CA ALA A 44 -9.14 -21.97 -12.19
C ALA A 44 -8.13 -21.11 -12.96
N TRP A 45 -8.60 -20.25 -13.87
CA TRP A 45 -7.75 -19.28 -14.57
C TRP A 45 -7.23 -18.18 -13.63
N ILE A 46 -8.08 -17.65 -12.75
CA ILE A 46 -7.68 -16.66 -11.72
C ILE A 46 -6.61 -17.25 -10.80
N ASP A 47 -6.73 -18.52 -10.41
CA ASP A 47 -5.75 -19.21 -9.57
C ASP A 47 -4.34 -19.22 -10.21
N GLN A 48 -4.26 -19.34 -11.54
CA GLN A 48 -2.98 -19.27 -12.25
C GLN A 48 -2.28 -17.90 -12.10
N MET A 49 -3.05 -16.83 -11.90
CA MET A 49 -2.48 -15.49 -11.69
C MET A 49 -1.69 -15.38 -10.38
N TYR A 50 -1.98 -16.25 -9.40
CA TYR A 50 -1.28 -16.35 -8.12
C TYR A 50 -0.05 -17.26 -8.15
N ALA A 51 0.25 -17.90 -9.28
CA ALA A 51 1.47 -18.68 -9.41
C ALA A 51 2.71 -17.77 -9.15
N PRO A 52 3.71 -18.22 -8.38
CA PRO A 52 4.78 -17.33 -7.91
C PRO A 52 5.65 -16.67 -8.98
N LEU A 53 5.72 -17.24 -10.19
CA LEU A 53 6.35 -16.59 -11.35
C LEU A 53 5.36 -15.73 -12.15
N GLN A 54 4.06 -16.07 -12.16
CA GLN A 54 3.05 -15.31 -12.89
C GLN A 54 2.70 -13.99 -12.19
N SER A 55 2.60 -13.98 -10.86
CA SER A 55 2.24 -12.78 -10.09
C SER A 55 3.22 -11.61 -10.27
N PRO A 56 4.56 -11.81 -10.19
CA PRO A 56 5.52 -10.76 -10.53
C PRO A 56 5.36 -10.25 -11.95
N GLN A 57 5.12 -11.15 -12.91
CA GLN A 57 4.95 -10.74 -14.30
C GLN A 57 3.71 -9.86 -14.49
N ASN A 58 2.56 -10.31 -13.95
CA ASN A 58 1.33 -9.53 -13.98
C ASN A 58 1.52 -8.14 -13.33
N ASN A 59 2.34 -8.03 -12.28
CA ASN A 59 2.52 -6.77 -11.57
C ASN A 59 3.48 -5.79 -12.28
N TRP A 60 4.51 -6.31 -12.96
CA TRP A 60 5.64 -5.50 -13.43
C TRP A 60 5.90 -5.56 -14.93
N GLY A 61 5.72 -6.70 -15.59
CA GLY A 61 6.07 -6.91 -17.00
C GLY A 61 6.59 -8.32 -17.26
N THR A 62 7.18 -8.60 -18.41
CA THR A 62 7.51 -9.98 -18.81
C THR A 62 8.97 -10.15 -19.22
N TYR A 63 9.30 -11.28 -19.84
CA TYR A 63 10.60 -11.63 -20.38
C TYR A 63 10.47 -12.32 -21.74
N GLY A 64 11.52 -12.21 -22.56
CA GLY A 64 11.67 -12.98 -23.79
C GLY A 64 10.77 -12.52 -24.94
N GLU A 65 10.35 -11.26 -24.91
CA GLU A 65 9.66 -10.63 -26.04
C GLU A 65 10.66 -10.20 -27.12
N ASP A 66 10.22 -10.17 -28.38
CA ASP A 66 11.03 -9.75 -29.53
C ASP A 66 10.94 -8.22 -29.76
N ASP A 67 10.59 -7.43 -28.74
CA ASP A 67 10.41 -5.98 -28.80
C ASP A 67 11.50 -5.20 -28.01
N ASP A 68 11.26 -3.91 -27.75
CA ASP A 68 12.33 -2.98 -27.35
C ASP A 68 12.78 -3.15 -25.89
N PHE A 69 11.95 -3.73 -25.00
CA PHE A 69 12.26 -3.85 -23.57
C PHE A 69 11.62 -5.10 -22.94
N ASP A 70 12.37 -5.78 -22.07
CA ASP A 70 11.84 -6.79 -21.15
C ASP A 70 12.09 -6.30 -19.72
N ILE A 71 11.07 -6.34 -18.84
CA ILE A 71 11.27 -6.07 -17.41
C ILE A 71 12.12 -7.16 -16.74
N PHE A 72 12.03 -8.39 -17.22
CA PHE A 72 12.69 -9.55 -16.64
C PHE A 72 13.59 -10.29 -17.62
N GLU A 73 14.60 -10.95 -17.07
CA GLU A 73 15.28 -12.08 -17.68
C GLU A 73 14.96 -13.35 -16.88
N MET A 74 14.89 -14.50 -17.55
CA MET A 74 14.78 -15.78 -16.86
C MET A 74 16.16 -16.22 -16.36
N ASP A 75 16.30 -16.36 -15.04
CA ASP A 75 17.51 -16.81 -14.35
C ASP A 75 17.18 -18.02 -13.45
N LYS A 76 18.12 -18.39 -12.57
CA LYS A 76 17.95 -19.43 -11.57
C LYS A 76 18.21 -18.89 -10.17
N ASN A 77 17.43 -19.36 -9.20
CA ASN A 77 17.69 -19.10 -7.79
C ASN A 77 18.87 -19.94 -7.26
N ALA A 78 19.18 -19.78 -5.97
CA ALA A 78 20.30 -20.49 -5.31
C ALA A 78 20.17 -22.03 -5.35
N ASP A 79 18.94 -22.55 -5.48
CA ASP A 79 18.65 -23.99 -5.58
C ASP A 79 18.64 -24.49 -7.04
N GLY A 80 18.87 -23.60 -8.01
CA GLY A 80 18.87 -23.91 -9.43
C GLY A 80 17.48 -23.94 -10.09
N GLU A 81 16.43 -23.53 -9.37
CA GLU A 81 15.06 -23.44 -9.89
C GLU A 81 14.84 -22.11 -10.65
N PRO A 82 13.89 -22.05 -11.61
CA PRO A 82 13.62 -20.83 -12.38
C PRO A 82 13.24 -19.63 -11.50
N MET A 83 13.80 -18.47 -11.81
CA MET A 83 13.56 -17.21 -11.10
C MET A 83 13.60 -16.03 -12.08
N LEU A 84 12.70 -15.07 -11.92
CA LEU A 84 12.72 -13.82 -12.66
C LEU A 84 13.78 -12.88 -12.10
N LYS A 85 14.58 -12.30 -12.97
CA LYS A 85 15.59 -11.31 -12.59
C LYS A 85 15.27 -10.01 -13.30
N HIS A 86 15.12 -8.91 -12.56
CA HIS A 86 14.94 -7.60 -13.16
C HIS A 86 16.09 -7.30 -14.13
N ALA A 87 15.73 -7.00 -15.37
CA ALA A 87 16.68 -6.65 -16.42
C ALA A 87 17.16 -5.20 -16.26
N TRP A 88 18.27 -4.87 -16.90
CA TRP A 88 18.73 -3.49 -16.96
C TRP A 88 17.96 -2.73 -18.06
N LEU A 89 17.10 -1.80 -17.66
CA LEU A 89 16.23 -1.03 -18.57
C LEU A 89 16.96 0.12 -19.30
N GLY A 90 18.29 0.24 -19.18
CA GLY A 90 19.04 1.34 -19.80
C GLY A 90 18.58 2.71 -19.28
N ASP A 91 18.23 3.59 -20.22
CA ASP A 91 17.71 4.94 -19.96
C ASP A 91 16.17 4.98 -19.86
N ALA A 92 15.48 3.84 -20.06
CA ALA A 92 14.03 3.79 -20.00
C ALA A 92 13.53 3.97 -18.56
N SER A 93 12.40 4.66 -18.42
CA SER A 93 11.76 4.85 -17.12
C SER A 93 11.13 3.53 -16.64
N PRO A 94 11.49 3.01 -15.45
CA PRO A 94 10.89 1.78 -14.93
C PRO A 94 9.36 1.84 -14.81
N VAL A 95 8.81 3.04 -14.60
CA VAL A 95 7.35 3.24 -14.53
C VAL A 95 6.72 3.13 -15.92
N GLU A 96 7.33 3.72 -16.95
CA GLU A 96 6.78 3.69 -18.31
C GLU A 96 6.83 2.27 -18.88
N VAL A 97 7.94 1.56 -18.68
CA VAL A 97 8.07 0.15 -19.09
C VAL A 97 7.05 -0.72 -18.36
N ARG A 98 6.91 -0.55 -17.04
CA ARG A 98 5.87 -1.25 -16.27
C ARG A 98 4.47 -0.97 -16.78
N GLU A 99 4.14 0.28 -17.07
CA GLU A 99 2.80 0.64 -17.57
C GLU A 99 2.53 0.08 -18.97
N ALA A 100 3.58 -0.16 -19.77
CA ALA A 100 3.47 -0.78 -21.08
C ALA A 100 3.27 -2.31 -20.99
N GLU A 101 3.92 -2.98 -20.05
CA GLU A 101 3.96 -4.45 -20.00
C GLU A 101 3.06 -5.10 -18.92
N ALA A 102 2.75 -4.38 -17.83
CA ALA A 102 2.03 -4.99 -16.71
C ALA A 102 0.56 -5.29 -17.05
N VAL A 103 0.10 -6.47 -16.63
CA VAL A 103 -1.31 -6.90 -16.78
C VAL A 103 -2.20 -6.41 -15.63
N GLY A 104 -1.64 -6.32 -14.42
CA GLY A 104 -2.37 -6.08 -13.18
C GLY A 104 -3.27 -7.25 -12.77
N GLY A 105 -4.47 -6.95 -12.28
CA GLY A 105 -5.43 -7.96 -11.86
C GLY A 105 -5.10 -8.64 -10.51
N PRO A 106 -5.68 -9.82 -10.24
CA PRO A 106 -5.47 -10.55 -8.98
C PRO A 106 -4.08 -11.20 -8.98
N LEU A 107 -3.23 -10.85 -8.01
CA LEU A 107 -1.87 -11.35 -7.88
C LEU A 107 -1.40 -11.28 -6.43
N ALA A 108 -0.32 -11.99 -6.10
CA ALA A 108 0.34 -11.88 -4.80
C ALA A 108 1.85 -11.97 -4.95
N ILE A 109 2.57 -11.02 -4.35
CA ILE A 109 4.03 -11.03 -4.26
C ILE A 109 4.37 -10.90 -2.78
N LEU A 110 4.89 -11.98 -2.21
CA LEU A 110 5.26 -12.03 -0.79
C LEU A 110 6.73 -11.64 -0.63
N ASP A 111 7.10 -11.13 0.53
CA ASP A 111 8.51 -10.86 0.87
C ASP A 111 9.39 -12.11 0.67
N SER A 112 8.85 -13.29 1.00
CA SER A 112 9.51 -14.58 0.78
C SER A 112 9.69 -14.99 -0.68
N TYR A 113 9.18 -14.22 -1.65
CA TYR A 113 9.40 -14.48 -3.08
C TYR A 113 10.73 -13.90 -3.54
N TYR A 114 11.25 -12.88 -2.87
CA TYR A 114 12.50 -12.24 -3.25
C TYR A 114 13.68 -13.19 -3.07
N GLY A 115 14.46 -13.38 -4.14
CA GLY A 115 15.56 -14.34 -4.20
C GLY A 115 15.13 -15.80 -4.40
N LYS A 116 13.82 -16.08 -4.43
CA LYS A 116 13.26 -17.41 -4.72
C LYS A 116 12.60 -17.48 -6.10
N TYR A 117 11.71 -16.53 -6.39
CA TYR A 117 10.92 -16.48 -7.63
C TYR A 117 11.15 -15.19 -8.42
N VAL A 118 11.55 -14.10 -7.76
CA VAL A 118 11.87 -12.83 -8.41
C VAL A 118 12.96 -12.09 -7.65
N THR A 119 13.78 -11.25 -8.29
CA THR A 119 14.68 -10.33 -7.56
C THR A 119 13.92 -9.13 -6.99
N CYS A 120 14.44 -8.50 -5.93
CA CYS A 120 13.94 -7.19 -5.52
C CYS A 120 14.48 -6.13 -6.50
N PRO A 121 13.66 -5.21 -7.04
CA PRO A 121 14.16 -4.16 -7.91
C PRO A 121 15.04 -3.18 -7.11
N ASP A 122 16.15 -2.76 -7.70
CA ASP A 122 17.18 -1.95 -7.04
C ASP A 122 16.62 -0.64 -6.46
N ASP A 123 15.60 -0.06 -7.12
CA ASP A 123 15.00 1.19 -6.69
C ASP A 123 14.10 1.06 -5.46
N ALA A 124 13.50 -0.11 -5.26
CA ALA A 124 12.79 -0.44 -4.04
C ALA A 124 13.76 -0.74 -2.89
N GLN A 125 14.87 -1.43 -3.17
CA GLN A 125 15.81 -1.86 -2.13
C GLN A 125 16.38 -0.67 -1.34
N TYR A 126 16.86 0.38 -2.01
CA TYR A 126 17.41 1.53 -1.28
C TYR A 126 16.34 2.25 -0.42
N ARG A 127 15.07 2.23 -0.84
CA ARG A 127 13.96 2.82 -0.06
C ARG A 127 13.64 1.97 1.16
N LEU A 128 13.65 0.64 1.01
CA LEU A 128 13.47 -0.30 2.12
C LEU A 128 14.60 -0.16 3.13
N ASP A 129 15.84 0.03 2.68
CA ASP A 129 16.98 0.30 3.54
C ASP A 129 16.79 1.60 4.33
N TRP A 130 16.33 2.69 3.70
CA TRP A 130 16.00 3.93 4.44
C TRP A 130 14.87 3.73 5.45
N ILE A 131 13.81 2.99 5.09
CA ILE A 131 12.72 2.69 6.02
C ILE A 131 13.26 1.94 7.24
N LYS A 132 14.08 0.91 7.01
CA LYS A 132 14.65 0.08 8.06
C LYS A 132 15.64 0.86 8.95
N ASP A 133 16.59 1.55 8.35
CA ASP A 133 17.75 2.08 9.07
C ASP A 133 17.50 3.48 9.65
N ILE A 134 16.60 4.27 9.05
CA ILE A 134 16.38 5.67 9.42
C ILE A 134 15.04 5.87 10.11
N TYR A 135 13.96 5.28 9.59
CA TYR A 135 12.61 5.57 10.08
C TYR A 135 12.12 4.58 11.14
N THR A 136 12.36 3.28 10.94
CA THR A 136 11.90 2.21 11.84
C THR A 136 12.37 2.36 13.30
N PRO A 137 13.60 2.84 13.61
CA PRO A 137 14.02 3.06 14.99
C PRO A 137 13.11 4.04 15.77
N ASP A 138 12.46 4.96 15.06
CA ASP A 138 11.55 5.97 15.61
C ASP A 138 10.06 5.58 15.41
N MET A 139 9.75 4.37 14.94
CA MET A 139 8.38 3.84 14.86
C MET A 139 8.04 3.07 16.14
N HIS A 140 7.40 3.73 17.11
CA HIS A 140 7.18 3.16 18.44
C HIS A 140 5.85 2.42 18.62
N THR A 141 4.98 2.40 17.61
CA THR A 141 3.68 1.72 17.66
C THR A 141 3.79 0.29 17.11
N LYS A 142 3.24 -0.68 17.84
CA LYS A 142 3.19 -2.09 17.41
C LYS A 142 2.25 -2.33 16.23
N TYR A 143 1.16 -1.57 16.15
CA TYR A 143 0.06 -1.81 15.23
C TYR A 143 -0.23 -0.60 14.36
N ILE A 144 -0.74 -0.89 13.17
CA ILE A 144 -1.36 0.04 12.23
C ILE A 144 -2.85 -0.27 12.10
N ILE A 145 -3.62 0.63 11.48
CA ILE A 145 -5.01 0.35 11.11
C ILE A 145 -4.98 -0.61 9.91
N PRO A 146 -5.44 -1.86 10.06
CA PRO A 146 -5.36 -2.86 9.00
C PRO A 146 -6.36 -2.58 7.88
N ASN A 147 -6.20 -3.26 6.74
CA ASN A 147 -7.15 -3.22 5.62
C ASN A 147 -8.44 -3.98 5.95
N VAL A 148 -9.27 -3.41 6.84
CA VAL A 148 -10.52 -4.02 7.34
C VAL A 148 -11.62 -4.01 6.28
N PHE A 149 -12.49 -5.02 6.30
CA PHE A 149 -13.70 -5.05 5.48
C PHE A 149 -14.92 -4.71 6.31
N MET A 150 -15.29 -3.44 6.29
CA MET A 150 -16.45 -2.94 7.01
C MET A 150 -17.75 -3.38 6.35
N THR A 151 -18.83 -3.42 7.14
CA THR A 151 -20.18 -3.52 6.60
C THR A 151 -20.48 -2.33 5.68
N SER A 152 -21.45 -2.48 4.78
CA SER A 152 -21.87 -1.37 3.91
C SER A 152 -22.40 -0.18 4.70
N ASP A 153 -23.10 -0.44 5.81
CA ASP A 153 -23.65 0.61 6.68
C ASP A 153 -22.53 1.40 7.37
N ASP A 154 -21.54 0.71 7.95
CA ASP A 154 -20.40 1.37 8.59
C ASP A 154 -19.51 2.08 7.56
N THR A 155 -19.34 1.52 6.36
CA THR A 155 -18.60 2.18 5.27
C THR A 155 -19.27 3.50 4.89
N LYS A 156 -20.60 3.50 4.76
CA LYS A 156 -21.38 4.70 4.49
C LYS A 156 -21.29 5.70 5.64
N LYS A 157 -21.47 5.23 6.88
CA LYS A 157 -21.38 6.07 8.08
C LYS A 157 -20.00 6.74 8.19
N CYS A 158 -18.92 5.99 7.99
CA CYS A 158 -17.56 6.51 7.95
C CYS A 158 -17.41 7.60 6.89
N SER A 159 -17.93 7.37 5.68
CA SER A 159 -17.87 8.36 4.58
C SER A 159 -18.63 9.64 4.91
N ASP A 160 -19.84 9.52 5.48
CA ASP A 160 -20.67 10.65 5.90
C ASP A 160 -19.97 11.48 7.01
N LEU A 161 -19.39 10.82 8.01
CA LEU A 161 -18.66 11.46 9.11
C LEU A 161 -17.36 12.14 8.63
N GLN A 162 -16.60 11.47 7.75
CA GLN A 162 -15.30 11.94 7.30
C GLN A 162 -15.36 13.22 6.48
N ALA A 163 -16.47 13.51 5.81
CA ALA A 163 -16.58 14.69 4.93
C ALA A 163 -16.29 15.99 5.67
N ASP A 164 -16.96 16.24 6.79
CA ASP A 164 -16.78 17.47 7.59
C ASP A 164 -15.51 17.42 8.44
N ILE A 165 -15.18 16.25 9.02
CA ILE A 165 -13.97 16.03 9.81
C ILE A 165 -12.72 16.33 8.99
N THR A 166 -12.60 15.71 7.80
CA THR A 166 -11.42 15.86 6.93
C THR A 166 -11.31 17.29 6.42
N LYS A 167 -12.44 17.91 6.07
CA LYS A 167 -12.47 19.31 5.65
C LYS A 167 -11.95 20.23 6.76
N ALA A 168 -12.43 20.07 7.99
CA ALA A 168 -12.01 20.88 9.13
C ALA A 168 -10.51 20.73 9.41
N ILE A 169 -9.99 19.49 9.42
CA ILE A 169 -8.56 19.21 9.63
C ILE A 169 -7.72 19.83 8.53
N ASN A 170 -8.10 19.65 7.26
CA ASN A 170 -7.31 20.16 6.13
C ASN A 170 -7.32 21.69 6.07
N THR A 171 -8.45 22.34 6.37
CA THR A 171 -8.53 23.81 6.45
C THR A 171 -7.62 24.34 7.57
N ALA A 172 -7.72 23.78 8.78
CA ALA A 172 -6.87 24.17 9.91
C ALA A 172 -5.38 23.95 9.57
N LYS A 173 -5.01 22.77 9.09
CA LYS A 173 -3.64 22.45 8.68
C LYS A 173 -3.09 23.45 7.66
N SER A 174 -3.87 23.80 6.64
CA SER A 174 -3.44 24.71 5.58
C SER A 174 -3.21 26.12 6.12
N ASP A 175 -4.14 26.63 6.94
CA ASP A 175 -4.04 27.94 7.56
C ASP A 175 -2.84 28.03 8.51
N TRP A 176 -2.65 27.01 9.36
CA TRP A 176 -1.62 27.02 10.39
C TRP A 176 -0.20 26.90 9.84
N VAL A 177 -0.02 26.19 8.72
CA VAL A 177 1.27 26.14 8.02
C VAL A 177 1.66 27.52 7.48
N MET A 178 0.69 28.32 7.04
CA MET A 178 0.94 29.66 6.49
C MET A 178 1.05 30.75 7.57
N ASN A 179 0.17 30.69 8.56
CA ASN A 179 -0.10 31.80 9.47
C ASN A 179 0.28 31.50 10.94
N GLY A 180 0.67 30.27 11.26
CA GLY A 180 0.78 29.80 12.64
C GLY A 180 -0.59 29.60 13.29
N PHE A 181 -0.59 29.15 14.56
CA PHE A 181 -1.81 28.97 15.35
C PHE A 181 -1.52 29.16 16.84
N ASP A 182 -2.58 29.36 17.62
CA ASP A 182 -2.54 29.45 19.08
C ASP A 182 -3.48 28.43 19.74
N ASP A 183 -3.47 28.38 21.08
CA ASP A 183 -4.29 27.45 21.85
C ASP A 183 -5.79 27.64 21.61
N ALA A 184 -6.23 28.87 21.32
CA ALA A 184 -7.64 29.14 21.03
C ALA A 184 -8.08 28.52 19.70
N ALA A 185 -7.24 28.64 18.67
CA ALA A 185 -7.47 27.98 17.37
C ALA A 185 -7.44 26.45 17.50
N TRP A 186 -6.52 25.89 18.29
CA TRP A 186 -6.45 24.46 18.58
C TRP A 186 -7.72 23.94 19.26
N ASN A 187 -8.15 24.59 20.35
CA ASN A 187 -9.33 24.21 21.09
C ASN A 187 -10.60 24.30 20.23
N LYS A 188 -10.69 25.30 19.36
CA LYS A 188 -11.79 25.41 18.40
C LYS A 188 -11.84 24.22 17.44
N LEU A 189 -10.70 23.78 16.91
CA LEU A 189 -10.68 22.58 16.05
C LEU A 189 -11.18 21.35 16.81
N GLN A 190 -10.71 21.14 18.05
CA GLN A 190 -11.16 20.02 18.89
C GLN A 190 -12.68 20.04 19.09
N ASP A 191 -13.27 21.20 19.41
CA ASP A 191 -14.72 21.36 19.57
C ASP A 191 -15.49 21.08 18.29
N ASP A 192 -14.99 21.56 17.15
CA ASP A 192 -15.61 21.32 15.85
C ASP A 192 -15.58 19.83 15.50
N LEU A 193 -14.44 19.14 15.73
CA LEU A 193 -14.33 17.69 15.51
C LEU A 193 -15.31 16.89 16.39
N LYS A 194 -15.50 17.30 17.64
CA LYS A 194 -16.52 16.68 18.52
C LYS A 194 -17.93 16.90 17.99
N LYS A 195 -18.28 18.10 17.50
CA LYS A 195 -19.59 18.37 16.86
C LYS A 195 -19.80 17.58 15.58
N TYR A 196 -18.73 17.29 14.84
CA TYR A 196 -18.75 16.43 13.67
C TYR A 196 -18.70 14.92 14.02
N ASN A 197 -18.86 14.57 15.30
CA ASN A 197 -18.91 13.19 15.79
C ASN A 197 -17.63 12.39 15.51
N ILE A 198 -16.45 12.99 15.68
CA ILE A 198 -15.17 12.28 15.57
C ILE A 198 -15.09 11.05 16.49
N ASP A 199 -15.73 11.09 17.66
CA ASP A 199 -15.75 9.96 18.59
C ASP A 199 -16.51 8.76 18.02
N GLU A 200 -17.57 8.99 17.26
CA GLU A 200 -18.30 7.92 16.57
C GLU A 200 -17.44 7.31 15.47
N LEU A 201 -16.74 8.15 14.68
CA LEU A 201 -15.82 7.68 13.65
C LEU A 201 -14.70 6.82 14.25
N LEU A 202 -14.07 7.29 15.33
CA LEU A 202 -13.03 6.56 16.04
C LEU A 202 -13.55 5.27 16.67
N GLY A 203 -14.78 5.27 17.19
CA GLY A 203 -15.44 4.08 17.73
C GLY A 203 -15.63 2.99 16.68
N ILE A 204 -16.02 3.36 15.45
CA ILE A 204 -16.13 2.41 14.33
C ILE A 204 -14.76 1.84 13.99
N TYR A 205 -13.74 2.69 13.82
CA TYR A 205 -12.38 2.21 13.54
C TYR A 205 -11.85 1.29 14.64
N GLN A 206 -12.06 1.64 15.91
CA GLN A 206 -11.64 0.83 17.05
C GLN A 206 -12.31 -0.54 17.04
N HIS A 207 -13.62 -0.60 16.79
CA HIS A 207 -14.33 -1.87 16.66
C HIS A 207 -13.67 -2.79 15.63
N TYR A 208 -13.40 -2.30 14.42
CA TYR A 208 -12.80 -3.12 13.36
C TYR A 208 -11.33 -3.46 13.60
N VAL A 209 -10.57 -2.60 14.27
CA VAL A 209 -9.21 -2.91 14.73
C VAL A 209 -9.25 -4.02 15.77
N ASP A 210 -10.15 -3.93 16.75
CA ASP A 210 -10.32 -4.96 17.78
C ASP A 210 -10.73 -6.29 17.16
N GLU A 211 -11.72 -6.31 16.25
CA GLU A 211 -12.13 -7.54 15.55
C GLU A 211 -10.98 -8.17 14.75
N TYR A 212 -10.13 -7.36 14.11
CA TYR A 212 -9.02 -7.86 13.31
C TYR A 212 -7.91 -8.50 14.16
N TYR A 213 -7.63 -7.95 15.34
CA TYR A 213 -6.55 -8.40 16.22
C TYR A 213 -7.00 -9.32 17.37
N LYS A 214 -8.26 -9.77 17.37
CA LYS A 214 -8.74 -10.87 18.23
C LYS A 214 -8.00 -12.17 17.95
#